data_AF-A0A7L4PFX9-F1
#
_entry.id   AF-A0A7L4PFX9-F1
#
_cell.length_a   1.000
_cell.length_b   1.000
_cell.length_c   1.000
_cell.angle_alpha   90.00
_cell.angle_beta   90.00
_cell.angle_gamma   90.00
#
_symmetry.space_group_name_H-M   'P 1'
#
loop_
_entity.id
_entity.type
_entity.pdbx_description
1 polymer ?
#
loop_
_entity_poly.entity_id
_entity_poly.type
_entity_poly.pdbx_seq_one_letter_code
_entity_poly.pdbx_strand_id
1 'polypeptide(L)'
;MRRKSGMDVRRALLLFLLWAGLVPGSAQANASVQLSYTDGVPEDGLWVDGSRGHAVVFTPPGENWTLDWIGICGKLKGDPGSTFVLEVWDKDLRTLYSSNYSCPAYFDQNLSWTEIDVPDLKVSEDFLVCFFESANVYLGVDLGNQSSGRSILVSREPNRMADWTLRYPQDKTDWLISTSGYSSSRPPTVELALQPSAEGVVFQVNASDEDGDLTDATLHVIDAGSRMVLWSEHRRLNGEVQNLSFLWPRVYYRVTNGTAAFEPLLAVRTGGLSEERSQDRSRQGSEEGSEDGSEEQSAMSPSESHEPSSPALQEASPGWESQKTDEPPSGSSASSQSLLTYSAPCLALVESGSEPLSCLAFFGEDGVFHALSDMSGQLLYQSAQLLKLTSPDVAYGRYSRENLTLKVDESALIFHSMSLDRGMVAGEPLVLTRSPIQHYALKMEKVPAGGEDFTFILEVVDRGGNHVRQTSEAFPLS
;
A
#
# COMPACT_ATOMS: atom_id res chain seq x y z
N MET A 1 54.92 18.00 26.57
CA MET A 1 54.95 18.40 27.99
C MET A 1 53.95 19.55 28.16
N ARG A 2 52.95 19.40 29.05
CA ARG A 2 51.83 20.34 29.38
C ARG A 2 50.77 20.54 28.29
N ARG A 3 49.46 20.56 28.58
CA ARG A 3 48.64 20.10 29.73
C ARG A 3 47.18 20.09 29.24
N LYS A 4 46.41 19.10 29.69
CA LYS A 4 44.94 19.04 29.64
C LYS A 4 44.29 20.30 30.25
N SER A 5 43.10 20.66 29.78
CA SER A 5 41.99 21.06 30.66
C SER A 5 40.67 20.68 30.01
N GLY A 6 39.97 19.72 30.64
CA GLY A 6 38.54 19.49 30.43
C GLY A 6 37.74 20.14 31.55
N MET A 7 36.49 19.68 31.67
CA MET A 7 35.43 20.05 32.62
C MET A 7 34.68 21.36 32.28
N ASP A 8 33.35 21.45 32.42
CA ASP A 8 32.44 20.58 33.17
C ASP A 8 31.00 20.69 32.68
N VAL A 9 30.29 19.57 32.85
CA VAL A 9 28.85 19.43 32.74
C VAL A 9 28.30 19.48 34.17
N ARG A 10 27.20 20.21 34.42
CA ARG A 10 26.01 19.81 35.23
C ARG A 10 25.36 20.93 36.08
N ARG A 11 24.05 21.11 35.80
CA ARG A 11 22.89 21.19 36.74
C ARG A 11 22.57 22.50 37.50
N ALA A 12 21.36 23.02 37.26
CA ALA A 12 20.18 23.09 38.18
C ALA A 12 19.33 24.34 37.88
N LEU A 13 18.11 24.27 37.32
CA LEU A 13 16.78 23.92 37.88
C LEU A 13 16.00 25.09 38.56
N LEU A 14 14.79 25.34 38.03
CA LEU A 14 13.55 25.92 38.62
C LEU A 14 13.22 27.44 38.56
N LEU A 15 12.14 27.69 37.78
CA LEU A 15 10.86 28.33 38.12
C LEU A 15 10.55 29.79 37.71
N PHE A 16 9.44 29.86 36.94
CA PHE A 16 8.25 30.73 37.08
C PHE A 16 7.89 31.77 35.98
N LEU A 17 6.70 31.51 35.42
CA LEU A 17 5.57 32.39 35.06
C LEU A 17 5.42 32.92 33.62
N LEU A 18 4.37 32.36 32.98
CA LEU A 18 3.23 33.10 32.42
C LEU A 18 3.57 34.29 31.52
N TRP A 19 3.72 33.98 30.24
CA TRP A 19 3.29 34.88 29.18
C TRP A 19 2.33 34.14 28.25
N ALA A 20 1.04 34.24 28.58
CA ALA A 20 -0.03 34.09 27.60
C ALA A 20 0.04 35.32 26.68
N GLY A 21 0.99 35.30 25.75
CA GLY A 21 0.99 36.17 24.60
C GLY A 21 0.17 35.49 23.52
N LEU A 22 -1.01 36.02 23.22
CA LEU A 22 -1.60 35.90 21.89
C LEU A 22 -0.50 36.29 20.88
N VAL A 23 0.11 35.32 20.21
CA VAL A 23 0.83 35.58 18.98
C VAL A 23 -0.22 35.54 17.87
N PRO A 24 -0.56 36.66 17.23
CA PRO A 24 -1.49 36.67 16.12
C PRO A 24 -0.82 36.00 14.91
N GLY A 25 -1.50 34.99 14.38
CA GLY A 25 -1.38 34.48 13.01
C GLY A 25 0.03 34.45 12.43
N SER A 26 0.78 33.39 12.70
CA SER A 26 1.76 32.91 11.73
C SER A 26 1.00 32.66 10.42
N ALA A 27 1.28 33.48 9.40
CA ALA A 27 0.82 33.22 8.03
C ALA A 27 1.29 31.80 7.68
N GLN A 28 0.34 30.87 7.67
CA GLN A 28 0.58 29.48 7.36
C GLN A 28 0.88 29.48 5.86
N ALA A 29 2.17 29.42 5.53
CA ALA A 29 2.58 29.25 4.14
C ALA A 29 1.88 28.00 3.62
N ASN A 30 1.16 28.10 2.50
CA ASN A 30 0.56 26.95 1.85
C ASN A 30 1.68 25.91 1.68
N ALA A 31 1.54 24.77 2.34
CA ALA A 31 2.57 23.74 2.30
C ALA A 31 2.55 23.15 0.89
N SER A 32 3.60 23.45 0.10
CA SER A 32 3.75 22.85 -1.23
C SER A 32 3.94 21.34 -1.08
N VAL A 33 3.20 20.58 -1.88
CA VAL A 33 3.22 19.12 -1.94
C VAL A 33 4.05 18.72 -3.15
N GLN A 34 5.16 18.02 -2.90
CA GLN A 34 6.00 17.46 -3.95
C GLN A 34 5.44 16.11 -4.42
N LEU A 35 5.31 15.94 -5.73
CA LEU A 35 5.02 14.69 -6.40
C LEU A 35 6.29 14.14 -7.06
N SER A 36 6.66 12.91 -6.72
CA SER A 36 7.72 12.14 -7.36
C SER A 36 7.33 10.66 -7.40
N TYR A 37 7.78 9.94 -8.42
CA TYR A 37 7.54 8.50 -8.57
C TYR A 37 8.83 7.67 -8.51
N THR A 38 9.92 8.28 -8.00
CA THR A 38 11.24 7.66 -7.86
C THR A 38 11.77 7.85 -6.44
N ASP A 39 12.82 7.13 -6.08
CA ASP A 39 13.51 7.29 -4.79
C ASP A 39 14.41 8.55 -4.71
N GLY A 40 14.48 9.29 -5.81
CA GLY A 40 15.27 10.51 -5.94
C GLY A 40 16.76 10.30 -6.24
N VAL A 41 17.23 9.04 -6.31
CA VAL A 41 18.64 8.69 -6.52
C VAL A 41 18.87 8.31 -7.98
N PRO A 42 19.68 9.05 -8.75
CA PRO A 42 20.00 8.67 -10.10
C PRO A 42 20.93 7.46 -10.16
N GLU A 43 20.50 6.43 -10.88
CA GLU A 43 21.31 5.23 -11.14
C GLU A 43 22.09 5.38 -12.46
N ASP A 44 21.55 6.14 -13.40
CA ASP A 44 22.14 6.39 -14.71
C ASP A 44 21.59 7.69 -15.32
N GLY A 45 22.08 8.07 -16.51
CA GLY A 45 21.53 9.16 -17.31
C GLY A 45 21.28 8.73 -18.75
N LEU A 46 20.14 9.13 -19.32
CA LEU A 46 19.79 8.90 -20.71
C LEU A 46 19.47 10.22 -21.42
N TRP A 47 19.71 10.23 -22.71
CA TRP A 47 19.27 11.29 -23.62
C TRP A 47 18.42 10.62 -24.71
N VAL A 48 17.52 11.39 -25.32
CA VAL A 48 16.65 10.93 -26.41
C VAL A 48 17.03 11.64 -27.70
N ASP A 49 16.63 11.11 -28.85
CA ASP A 49 16.87 11.84 -30.10
C ASP A 49 16.11 13.19 -30.10
N GLY A 50 16.60 14.16 -30.87
CA GLY A 50 16.06 15.52 -30.88
C GLY A 50 14.62 15.67 -31.42
N SER A 51 13.94 14.58 -31.79
CA SER A 51 12.52 14.61 -32.19
C SER A 51 11.57 14.16 -31.08
N ARG A 52 12.12 13.67 -29.97
CA ARG A 52 11.39 13.16 -28.82
C ARG A 52 11.78 13.90 -27.54
N GLY A 53 10.94 13.76 -26.53
CA GLY A 53 11.17 14.26 -25.18
C GLY A 53 10.89 13.19 -24.15
N HIS A 54 11.26 13.50 -22.92
CA HIS A 54 10.98 12.72 -21.73
C HIS A 54 9.71 13.28 -21.08
N ALA A 55 8.80 12.44 -20.62
CA ALA A 55 7.66 12.94 -19.85
C ALA A 55 7.28 12.02 -18.70
N VAL A 56 6.79 12.61 -17.62
CA VAL A 56 6.19 11.89 -16.50
C VAL A 56 4.72 12.30 -16.37
N VAL A 57 3.85 11.32 -16.26
CA VAL A 57 2.41 11.51 -16.00
C VAL A 57 2.18 11.69 -14.51
N PHE A 58 1.81 12.90 -14.09
CA PHE A 58 1.45 13.22 -12.72
C PHE A 58 -0.06 13.22 -12.54
N THR A 59 -0.50 12.82 -11.34
CA THR A 59 -1.89 12.98 -10.89
C THR A 59 -1.88 14.01 -9.76
N PRO A 60 -2.62 15.13 -9.87
CA PRO A 60 -2.66 16.11 -8.80
C PRO A 60 -3.22 15.47 -7.52
N PRO A 61 -2.75 15.87 -6.32
CA PRO A 61 -3.26 15.33 -5.06
C PRO A 61 -4.76 15.53 -4.88
N GLY A 62 -5.32 16.55 -5.55
CA GLY A 62 -6.69 16.96 -5.38
C GLY A 62 -7.23 17.91 -6.42
N GLU A 63 -8.51 18.25 -6.24
CA GLU A 63 -9.15 19.31 -7.01
C GLU A 63 -8.50 20.67 -6.71
N ASN A 64 -8.44 21.57 -7.70
CA ASN A 64 -7.87 22.92 -7.56
C ASN A 64 -6.38 22.99 -7.19
N TRP A 65 -5.62 21.92 -7.41
CA TRP A 65 -4.18 21.96 -7.22
C TRP A 65 -3.50 22.87 -8.25
N THR A 66 -2.53 23.65 -7.77
CA THR A 66 -1.77 24.62 -8.54
C THR A 66 -0.31 24.19 -8.54
N LEU A 67 0.19 23.80 -9.71
CA LEU A 67 1.60 23.54 -9.97
C LEU A 67 2.36 24.87 -9.95
N ASP A 68 3.44 24.95 -9.17
CA ASP A 68 4.30 26.14 -9.06
C ASP A 68 5.77 25.85 -9.37
N TRP A 69 6.16 24.59 -9.34
CA TRP A 69 7.57 24.20 -9.49
C TRP A 69 7.74 22.83 -10.16
N ILE A 70 8.83 22.70 -10.91
CA ILE A 70 9.24 21.45 -11.57
C ILE A 70 10.70 21.16 -11.23
N GLY A 71 10.97 19.93 -10.76
CA GLY A 71 12.30 19.41 -10.49
C GLY A 71 12.76 18.48 -11.61
N ILE A 72 14.00 18.64 -12.07
CA ILE A 72 14.59 17.78 -13.11
C ILE A 72 15.99 17.34 -12.67
N CYS A 73 16.25 16.04 -12.58
CA CYS A 73 17.61 15.53 -12.36
C CYS A 73 18.32 15.39 -13.71
N GLY A 74 19.33 16.22 -13.97
CA GLY A 74 19.98 16.25 -15.28
C GLY A 74 21.47 16.54 -15.20
N LYS A 75 22.18 16.19 -16.27
CA LYS A 75 23.60 16.46 -16.48
C LYS A 75 23.85 17.06 -17.85
N LEU A 76 24.47 18.23 -17.89
CA LEU A 76 24.92 18.86 -19.11
C LEU A 76 26.13 18.13 -19.70
N LYS A 77 26.02 17.74 -20.97
CA LYS A 77 27.09 17.18 -21.79
C LYS A 77 27.11 17.87 -23.15
N GLY A 78 27.85 18.96 -23.25
CA GLY A 78 28.10 19.60 -24.54
C GLY A 78 28.17 21.10 -24.47
N ASP A 79 27.53 21.73 -25.46
CA ASP A 79 27.68 23.15 -25.75
C ASP A 79 26.98 24.01 -24.67
N PRO A 80 27.68 24.96 -24.03
CA PRO A 80 27.05 25.96 -23.17
C PRO A 80 26.06 26.88 -23.89
N GLY A 81 25.98 26.86 -25.22
CA GLY A 81 24.92 27.54 -25.98
C GLY A 81 23.60 26.77 -26.09
N SER A 82 23.53 25.54 -25.57
CA SER A 82 22.36 24.68 -25.74
C SER A 82 21.14 25.15 -24.93
N THR A 83 19.96 24.82 -25.45
CA THR A 83 18.67 25.14 -24.82
C THR A 83 17.80 23.88 -24.72
N PHE A 84 16.84 23.91 -23.80
CA PHE A 84 15.82 22.88 -23.65
C PHE A 84 14.43 23.51 -23.57
N VAL A 85 13.41 22.75 -23.95
CA VAL A 85 12.01 23.17 -23.82
C VAL A 85 11.36 22.36 -22.70
N LEU A 86 10.70 23.07 -21.80
CA LEU A 86 9.86 22.49 -20.76
C LEU A 86 8.41 22.81 -21.08
N GLU A 87 7.58 21.78 -21.10
CA GLU A 87 6.14 21.93 -21.31
C GLU A 87 5.35 21.19 -20.23
N VAL A 88 4.16 21.71 -19.95
CA VAL A 88 3.14 21.00 -19.16
C VAL A 88 1.95 20.76 -20.07
N TRP A 89 1.52 19.51 -20.19
CA TRP A 89 0.35 19.14 -20.99
C TRP A 89 -0.78 18.63 -20.09
N ASP A 90 -2.03 18.88 -20.47
CA ASP A 90 -3.18 18.21 -19.85
C ASP A 90 -3.31 16.74 -20.32
N LYS A 91 -4.27 15.99 -19.77
CA LYS A 91 -4.56 14.60 -20.15
C LYS A 91 -4.91 14.41 -21.64
N ASP A 92 -5.41 15.47 -22.29
CA ASP A 92 -5.77 15.49 -23.71
C ASP A 92 -4.56 15.88 -24.59
N LEU A 93 -3.36 15.96 -24.00
CA LEU A 93 -2.09 16.36 -24.59
C LEU A 93 -2.09 17.82 -25.10
N ARG A 94 -2.98 18.68 -24.59
CA ARG A 94 -2.94 20.13 -24.87
C ARG A 94 -1.92 20.81 -23.99
N THR A 95 -1.10 21.66 -24.59
CA THR A 95 -0.08 22.42 -23.87
C THR A 95 -0.73 23.49 -22.96
N LEU A 96 -0.55 23.35 -21.65
CA LEU A 96 -0.92 24.32 -20.61
C LEU A 96 0.20 25.34 -20.38
N TYR A 97 1.45 24.90 -20.49
CA TYR A 97 2.65 25.72 -20.32
C TYR A 97 3.73 25.30 -21.31
N SER A 98 4.51 26.27 -21.82
CA SER A 98 5.67 26.02 -22.66
C SER A 98 6.68 27.16 -22.49
N SER A 99 7.91 26.81 -22.17
CA SER A 99 9.00 27.76 -22.08
C SER A 99 10.32 27.13 -22.55
N ASN A 100 11.23 27.99 -22.98
CA ASN A 100 12.54 27.61 -23.49
C ASN A 100 13.62 28.20 -22.57
N TYR A 101 14.51 27.34 -22.09
CA TYR A 101 15.50 27.66 -21.07
C TYR A 101 16.92 27.36 -21.56
N SER A 102 17.87 28.10 -21.00
CA SER A 102 19.31 27.87 -21.23
C SER A 102 19.79 26.68 -20.41
N CYS A 103 20.38 25.66 -21.04
CA CYS A 103 20.82 24.46 -20.31
C CYS A 103 21.84 24.77 -19.19
N PRO A 104 22.89 25.60 -19.40
CA PRO A 104 23.87 25.87 -18.34
C PRO A 104 23.36 26.70 -17.17
N ALA A 105 22.16 27.29 -17.27
CA ALA A 105 21.56 27.97 -16.14
C ALA A 105 21.02 26.97 -15.10
N TYR A 106 20.73 25.74 -15.52
CA TYR A 106 20.05 24.74 -14.69
C TYR A 106 20.86 23.46 -14.51
N PHE A 107 21.73 23.10 -15.46
CA PHE A 107 22.47 21.84 -15.44
C PHE A 107 23.98 22.06 -15.49
N ASP A 108 24.72 21.27 -14.70
CA ASP A 108 26.18 21.24 -14.70
C ASP A 108 26.72 19.88 -15.17
N GLN A 109 28.02 19.62 -14.99
CA GLN A 109 28.64 18.36 -15.41
C GLN A 109 28.35 17.16 -14.50
N ASN A 110 27.65 17.38 -13.38
CA ASN A 110 27.19 16.36 -12.46
C ASN A 110 25.73 16.03 -12.77
N LEU A 111 25.33 14.82 -12.42
CA LEU A 111 23.93 14.42 -12.49
C LEU A 111 23.27 14.84 -11.17
N SER A 112 22.54 15.94 -11.19
CA SER A 112 22.00 16.59 -10.00
C SER A 112 20.60 17.15 -10.27
N TRP A 113 19.83 17.30 -9.19
CA TRP A 113 18.51 17.93 -9.25
C TRP A 113 18.65 19.43 -9.48
N THR A 114 17.83 19.94 -10.39
CA THR A 114 17.62 21.36 -10.62
C THR A 114 16.15 21.71 -10.45
N GLU A 115 15.91 22.95 -10.10
CA GLU A 115 14.63 23.50 -9.68
C GLU A 115 14.21 24.57 -10.68
N ILE A 116 13.02 24.44 -11.24
CA ILE A 116 12.50 25.34 -12.27
C ILE A 116 11.15 25.88 -11.82
N ASP A 117 11.13 27.17 -11.45
CA ASP A 117 9.89 27.88 -11.18
C ASP A 117 9.04 27.95 -12.47
N VAL A 118 7.76 27.63 -12.32
CA VAL A 118 6.74 27.85 -13.36
C VAL A 118 5.68 28.83 -12.84
N PRO A 119 4.94 29.51 -13.72
CA PRO A 119 3.77 30.26 -13.29
C PRO A 119 2.79 29.34 -12.55
N ASP A 120 1.95 29.91 -11.69
CA ASP A 120 0.85 29.17 -11.05
C ASP A 120 -0.06 28.55 -12.12
N LEU A 121 0.00 27.22 -12.26
CA LEU A 121 -0.72 26.45 -13.27
C LEU A 121 -1.75 25.55 -12.59
N LYS A 122 -3.03 25.88 -12.77
CA LYS A 122 -4.12 25.02 -12.30
C LYS A 122 -4.18 23.74 -13.13
N VAL A 123 -4.05 22.60 -12.46
CA VAL A 123 -4.23 21.27 -13.06
C VAL A 123 -5.25 20.51 -12.23
N SER A 124 -6.25 19.93 -12.90
CA SER A 124 -7.42 19.31 -12.25
C SER A 124 -7.55 17.81 -12.53
N GLU A 125 -6.73 17.29 -13.45
CA GLU A 125 -6.69 15.90 -13.86
C GLU A 125 -5.23 15.52 -14.11
N ASP A 126 -4.99 14.29 -14.57
CA ASP A 126 -3.66 13.87 -14.97
C ASP A 126 -3.03 14.87 -15.95
N PHE A 127 -1.76 15.19 -15.72
CA PHE A 127 -1.00 16.12 -16.53
C PHE A 127 0.40 15.56 -16.75
N LEU A 128 1.04 15.99 -17.83
CA LEU A 128 2.37 15.56 -18.19
C LEU A 128 3.33 16.72 -18.00
N VAL A 129 4.47 16.45 -17.38
CA VAL A 129 5.63 17.34 -17.47
C VAL A 129 6.57 16.78 -18.53
N CYS A 130 6.77 17.55 -19.59
CA CYS A 130 7.51 17.16 -20.78
C CYS A 130 8.83 17.96 -20.86
N PHE A 131 9.94 17.25 -20.92
CA PHE A 131 11.29 17.80 -21.08
C PHE A 131 11.84 17.42 -22.45
N PHE A 132 12.08 18.41 -23.30
CA PHE A 132 12.65 18.24 -24.64
C PHE A 132 14.04 18.85 -24.67
N GLU A 133 15.04 17.99 -24.86
CA GLU A 133 16.45 18.37 -24.89
C GLU A 133 17.03 18.23 -26.29
N SER A 134 18.09 18.98 -26.58
CA SER A 134 18.73 19.01 -27.91
C SER A 134 20.07 18.26 -27.93
N ALA A 135 20.10 17.01 -27.47
CA ALA A 135 21.27 16.13 -27.33
C ALA A 135 22.41 16.68 -26.44
N ASN A 136 22.09 17.54 -25.47
CA ASN A 136 23.06 18.16 -24.57
C ASN A 136 22.77 17.90 -23.10
N VAL A 137 21.63 17.31 -22.74
CA VAL A 137 21.32 16.99 -21.33
C VAL A 137 21.00 15.50 -21.21
N TYR A 138 21.72 14.82 -20.32
CA TYR A 138 21.37 13.49 -19.87
C TYR A 138 20.36 13.65 -18.73
N LEU A 139 19.14 13.19 -18.92
CA LEU A 139 18.14 13.09 -17.87
C LEU A 139 18.42 11.86 -17.01
N GLY A 140 18.42 12.04 -15.69
CA GLY A 140 18.61 10.97 -14.74
C GLY A 140 17.48 9.95 -14.80
N VAL A 141 17.83 8.68 -14.58
CA VAL A 141 16.89 7.57 -14.49
C VAL A 141 17.05 6.78 -13.21
N ASP A 142 15.93 6.29 -12.71
CA ASP A 142 15.81 5.27 -11.68
C ASP A 142 15.48 3.93 -12.40
N LEU A 143 16.31 2.89 -12.20
CA LEU A 143 16.18 1.56 -12.79
C LEU A 143 15.82 0.50 -11.74
N GLY A 144 15.18 0.91 -10.64
CA GLY A 144 14.71 0.04 -9.58
C GLY A 144 13.87 -1.14 -10.07
N ASN A 145 13.72 -2.15 -9.21
CA ASN A 145 13.06 -3.43 -9.56
C ASN A 145 11.60 -3.29 -10.02
N GLN A 146 10.95 -2.15 -9.76
CA GLN A 146 9.58 -1.87 -10.18
C GLN A 146 9.45 -0.41 -10.61
N SER A 147 9.19 -0.18 -11.90
CA SER A 147 8.84 1.16 -12.37
C SER A 147 7.43 1.57 -11.91
N SER A 148 7.23 2.87 -11.77
CA SER A 148 5.92 3.49 -11.61
C SER A 148 4.99 3.32 -12.81
N GLY A 149 5.56 3.04 -14.00
CA GLY A 149 4.83 3.00 -15.27
C GLY A 149 4.35 4.38 -15.76
N ARG A 150 4.79 5.47 -15.13
CA ARG A 150 4.37 6.85 -15.45
C ARG A 150 5.36 7.60 -16.32
N SER A 151 6.53 7.01 -16.54
CA SER A 151 7.59 7.55 -17.39
C SER A 151 7.36 7.13 -18.84
N ILE A 152 7.27 8.10 -19.75
CA ILE A 152 6.95 7.88 -21.15
C ILE A 152 7.89 8.70 -22.06
N LEU A 153 7.91 8.34 -23.35
CA LEU A 153 8.47 9.19 -24.39
C LEU A 153 7.35 9.98 -25.07
N VAL A 154 7.66 11.21 -25.46
CA VAL A 154 6.71 12.11 -26.13
C VAL A 154 7.33 12.75 -27.38
N SER A 155 6.51 13.28 -28.28
CA SER A 155 6.94 14.12 -29.40
C SER A 155 6.09 15.38 -29.45
N ARG A 156 6.70 16.52 -29.81
CA ARG A 156 6.10 17.87 -29.72
C ARG A 156 5.35 18.32 -30.99
N GLU A 157 5.50 17.62 -32.11
CA GLU A 157 4.93 18.04 -33.39
C GLU A 157 4.36 16.84 -34.18
N PRO A 158 3.04 16.55 -34.04
CA PRO A 158 2.15 17.01 -32.97
C PRO A 158 2.47 16.36 -31.61
N ASN A 159 1.94 16.97 -30.53
CA ASN A 159 1.91 16.39 -29.19
C ASN A 159 1.33 14.97 -29.24
N ARG A 160 2.16 13.98 -28.94
CA ARG A 160 1.76 12.56 -28.87
C ARG A 160 2.71 11.79 -27.96
N MET A 161 2.21 10.70 -27.41
CA MET A 161 3.05 9.67 -26.81
C MET A 161 3.83 8.97 -27.93
N ALA A 162 5.10 8.64 -27.68
CA ALA A 162 5.99 7.97 -28.61
C ALA A 162 6.37 6.59 -28.10
N ASP A 163 6.69 5.68 -29.03
CA ASP A 163 7.11 4.33 -28.69
C ASP A 163 8.39 4.34 -27.86
N TRP A 164 8.42 3.51 -26.83
CA TRP A 164 9.59 3.32 -25.98
C TRP A 164 10.67 2.52 -26.73
N THR A 165 11.71 3.20 -27.21
CA THR A 165 12.81 2.57 -27.98
C THR A 165 14.17 2.71 -27.30
N LEU A 166 14.19 2.81 -25.97
CA LEU A 166 15.43 2.98 -25.20
C LEU A 166 16.02 1.65 -24.78
N ARG A 167 17.28 1.70 -24.32
CA ARG A 167 18.03 0.49 -23.94
C ARG A 167 17.45 -0.24 -22.73
N TYR A 168 16.86 0.50 -21.80
CA TYR A 168 16.22 -0.06 -20.62
C TYR A 168 14.72 -0.20 -20.90
N PRO A 169 14.07 -1.32 -20.52
CA PRO A 169 12.63 -1.49 -20.67
C PRO A 169 11.82 -0.43 -19.90
N GLN A 170 10.67 -0.03 -20.44
CA GLN A 170 9.83 1.00 -19.82
C GLN A 170 9.33 0.61 -18.42
N ASP A 171 9.00 -0.66 -18.22
CA ASP A 171 8.56 -1.24 -16.95
C ASP A 171 9.68 -1.31 -15.88
N LYS A 172 10.88 -0.86 -16.22
CA LYS A 172 12.06 -0.80 -15.35
C LYS A 172 12.77 0.54 -15.41
N THR A 173 12.11 1.60 -15.84
CA THR A 173 12.77 2.91 -15.98
C THR A 173 11.82 4.02 -15.64
N ASP A 174 12.21 4.81 -14.63
CA ASP A 174 11.56 6.07 -14.33
C ASP A 174 12.45 7.27 -14.59
N TRP A 175 11.86 8.29 -15.21
CA TRP A 175 12.49 9.59 -15.36
C TRP A 175 12.52 10.29 -14.01
N LEU A 176 13.67 10.85 -13.66
CA LEU A 176 13.82 11.69 -12.49
C LEU A 176 13.30 13.12 -12.77
N ILE A 177 11.99 13.21 -12.93
CA ILE A 177 11.23 14.45 -12.98
C ILE A 177 10.29 14.44 -11.77
N SER A 178 10.23 15.55 -11.05
CA SER A 178 9.29 15.76 -9.95
C SER A 178 8.55 17.07 -10.15
N THR A 179 7.44 17.24 -9.46
CA THR A 179 6.67 18.48 -9.45
C THR A 179 6.35 18.89 -8.03
N SER A 180 6.06 20.15 -7.81
CA SER A 180 5.55 20.65 -6.54
C SER A 180 4.47 21.67 -6.82
N GLY A 181 3.55 21.79 -5.89
CA GLY A 181 2.42 22.67 -6.01
C GLY A 181 1.57 22.62 -4.78
N TYR A 182 0.60 23.51 -4.71
CA TYR A 182 -0.25 23.68 -3.54
C TYR A 182 -1.71 23.65 -3.93
N SER A 183 -2.57 23.19 -3.03
CA SER A 183 -3.98 23.50 -3.17
C SER A 183 -4.23 24.95 -2.76
N SER A 184 -5.17 25.62 -3.43
CA SER A 184 -5.66 26.90 -2.94
C SER A 184 -6.48 26.76 -1.65
N SER A 185 -6.95 25.54 -1.33
CA SER A 185 -7.59 25.24 -0.06
C SER A 185 -6.59 25.31 1.09
N ARG A 186 -7.02 25.81 2.24
CA ARG A 186 -6.18 25.78 3.44
C ARG A 186 -6.07 24.35 3.94
N PRO A 187 -4.95 23.95 4.54
CA PRO A 187 -4.87 22.64 5.18
C PRO A 187 -5.95 22.48 6.27
N PRO A 188 -6.47 21.27 6.47
CA PRO A 188 -7.50 21.01 7.48
C PRO A 188 -6.97 21.34 8.89
N THR A 189 -7.79 21.95 9.72
CA THR A 189 -7.48 22.13 11.15
C THR A 189 -7.84 20.88 11.93
N VAL A 190 -6.95 20.45 12.82
CA VAL A 190 -7.10 19.22 13.59
C VAL A 190 -6.82 19.47 15.07
N GLU A 191 -7.74 19.01 15.91
CA GLU A 191 -7.57 18.94 17.36
C GLU A 191 -7.66 17.48 17.81
N LEU A 192 -6.54 16.96 18.34
CA LEU A 192 -6.46 15.63 18.94
C LEU A 192 -6.47 15.72 20.47
N ALA A 193 -7.43 15.04 21.10
CA ALA A 193 -7.49 14.84 22.53
C ALA A 193 -7.42 13.35 22.88
N LEU A 194 -6.64 13.01 23.91
CA LEU A 194 -6.41 11.64 24.35
C LEU A 194 -7.08 11.39 25.70
N GLN A 195 -7.80 10.29 25.80
CA GLN A 195 -8.49 9.88 27.02
C GLN A 195 -8.20 8.40 27.33
N PRO A 196 -7.42 8.10 28.38
CA PRO A 196 -7.30 6.74 28.88
C PRO A 196 -8.65 6.16 29.29
N SER A 197 -8.86 4.88 28.99
CA SER A 197 -10.05 4.13 29.37
C SER A 197 -9.66 2.73 29.87
N ALA A 198 -10.61 2.01 30.47
CA ALA A 198 -10.40 0.62 30.87
C ALA A 198 -10.14 -0.31 29.67
N GLU A 199 -10.63 0.07 28.49
CA GLU A 199 -10.52 -0.72 27.25
C GLU A 199 -9.29 -0.34 26.41
N GLY A 200 -8.58 0.74 26.75
CA GLY A 200 -7.44 1.22 25.98
C GLY A 200 -7.23 2.73 26.05
N VAL A 201 -6.82 3.33 24.94
CA VAL A 201 -6.72 4.79 24.77
C VAL A 201 -7.73 5.23 23.71
N VAL A 202 -8.62 6.14 24.11
CA VAL A 202 -9.58 6.77 23.21
C VAL A 202 -8.98 8.06 22.68
N PHE A 203 -9.04 8.25 21.37
CA PHE A 203 -8.59 9.47 20.70
C PHE A 203 -9.81 10.18 20.15
N GLN A 204 -10.11 11.35 20.69
CA GLN A 204 -11.13 12.24 20.16
C GLN A 204 -10.46 13.18 19.17
N VAL A 205 -10.94 13.17 17.93
CA VAL A 205 -10.41 14.01 16.86
C VAL A 205 -11.52 14.93 16.39
N ASN A 206 -11.28 16.23 16.48
CA ASN A 206 -12.10 17.22 15.81
C ASN A 206 -11.32 17.74 14.59
N ALA A 207 -11.74 17.33 13.41
CA ALA A 207 -11.17 17.76 12.15
C ALA A 207 -12.13 18.73 11.47
N SER A 208 -11.61 19.83 10.93
CA SER A 208 -12.37 20.81 10.17
C SER A 208 -11.59 21.29 8.97
N ASP A 209 -12.27 21.50 7.86
CA ASP A 209 -11.71 22.02 6.62
C ASP A 209 -12.58 23.17 6.10
N GLU A 210 -11.98 24.31 5.76
CA GLU A 210 -12.74 25.52 5.35
C GLU A 210 -13.50 25.31 4.02
N ASP A 211 -13.03 24.40 3.17
CA ASP A 211 -13.57 24.14 1.84
C ASP A 211 -14.59 22.99 1.83
N GLY A 212 -14.79 22.33 2.97
CA GLY A 212 -15.84 21.34 3.13
C GLY A 212 -15.48 19.96 2.60
N ASP A 213 -14.19 19.66 2.39
CA ASP A 213 -13.78 18.54 1.55
C ASP A 213 -12.90 17.48 2.22
N LEU A 214 -12.93 17.38 3.56
CA LEU A 214 -12.25 16.30 4.32
C LEU A 214 -12.48 14.92 3.70
N THR A 215 -11.41 14.15 3.51
CA THR A 215 -11.44 12.83 2.85
C THR A 215 -11.07 11.68 3.76
N ASP A 216 -9.97 11.80 4.50
CA ASP A 216 -9.36 10.67 5.19
C ASP A 216 -8.72 11.11 6.52
N ALA A 217 -8.79 10.24 7.53
CA ALA A 217 -8.03 10.35 8.77
C ALA A 217 -7.36 9.01 9.09
N THR A 218 -6.05 9.04 9.33
CA THR A 218 -5.27 7.87 9.73
C THR A 218 -4.59 8.14 11.07
N LEU A 219 -4.84 7.28 12.04
CA LEU A 219 -4.14 7.30 13.32
C LEU A 219 -3.10 6.18 13.34
N HIS A 220 -1.87 6.52 13.69
CA HIS A 220 -0.76 5.59 13.93
C HIS A 220 -0.36 5.63 15.40
N VAL A 221 -0.21 4.45 15.99
CA VAL A 221 0.41 4.28 17.30
C VAL A 221 1.80 3.72 17.10
N ILE A 222 2.80 4.44 17.60
CA ILE A 222 4.22 4.16 17.39
C ILE A 222 4.89 3.88 18.74
N ASP A 223 5.68 2.83 18.78
CA ASP A 223 6.60 2.58 19.89
C ASP A 223 7.70 3.64 19.88
N ALA A 224 7.83 4.42 20.95
CA ALA A 224 8.74 5.56 20.98
C ALA A 224 10.23 5.15 20.85
N GLY A 225 10.58 3.96 21.35
CA GLY A 225 11.95 3.45 21.31
C GLY A 225 12.37 2.92 19.94
N SER A 226 11.58 2.00 19.37
CA SER A 226 11.88 1.34 18.10
C SER A 226 11.41 2.10 16.87
N ARG A 227 10.57 3.14 17.03
CA ARG A 227 9.92 3.89 15.94
C ARG A 227 9.04 3.00 15.04
N MET A 228 8.64 1.83 15.52
CA MET A 228 7.78 0.90 14.81
C MET A 228 6.31 1.22 15.05
N VAL A 229 5.51 1.17 13.99
CA VAL A 229 4.06 1.32 14.07
C VAL A 229 3.47 0.02 14.59
N LEU A 230 2.87 0.11 15.77
CA LEU A 230 2.25 -1.00 16.49
C LEU A 230 0.80 -1.23 16.07
N TRP A 231 0.12 -0.15 15.71
CA TRP A 231 -1.29 -0.16 15.38
C TRP A 231 -1.61 1.02 14.45
N SER A 232 -2.55 0.81 13.53
CA SER A 232 -3.05 1.85 12.66
C SER A 232 -4.54 1.65 12.39
N GLU A 233 -5.29 2.75 12.34
CA GLU A 233 -6.69 2.74 11.94
C GLU A 233 -6.96 3.91 10.98
N HIS A 234 -7.65 3.59 9.89
CA HIS A 234 -8.06 4.51 8.85
C HIS A 234 -9.57 4.76 8.93
N ARG A 235 -9.99 6.01 8.74
CA ARG A 235 -11.38 6.44 8.71
C ARG A 235 -11.59 7.37 7.52
N ARG A 236 -12.65 7.09 6.75
CA ARG A 236 -13.16 8.02 5.74
C ARG A 236 -13.86 9.19 6.42
N LEU A 237 -13.54 10.39 5.99
CA LEU A 237 -14.19 11.64 6.36
C LEU A 237 -15.09 12.11 5.22
N ASN A 238 -16.05 12.98 5.54
CA ASN A 238 -16.85 13.67 4.54
C ASN A 238 -17.29 15.03 5.08
N GLY A 239 -17.25 16.06 4.24
CA GLY A 239 -17.78 17.38 4.57
C GLY A 239 -16.78 18.26 5.35
N GLU A 240 -17.30 19.32 5.94
CA GLU A 240 -16.53 20.42 6.53
C GLU A 240 -15.99 20.11 7.92
N VAL A 241 -16.78 19.47 8.78
CA VAL A 241 -16.41 19.22 10.19
C VAL A 241 -16.74 17.79 10.57
N GLN A 242 -15.77 17.10 11.17
CA GLN A 242 -15.89 15.72 11.60
C GLN A 242 -15.36 15.52 13.01
N ASN A 243 -16.19 14.92 13.85
CA ASN A 243 -15.82 14.47 15.19
C ASN A 243 -15.65 12.95 15.16
N LEU A 244 -14.41 12.48 15.24
CA LEU A 244 -14.08 11.06 15.23
C LEU A 244 -13.65 10.59 16.61
N SER A 245 -13.84 9.29 16.83
CA SER A 245 -13.28 8.57 17.96
C SER A 245 -12.53 7.35 17.48
N PHE A 246 -11.23 7.27 17.79
CA PHE A 246 -10.45 6.04 17.63
C PHE A 246 -10.28 5.35 18.98
N LEU A 247 -10.19 4.03 18.99
CA LEU A 247 -9.91 3.25 20.19
C LEU A 247 -8.73 2.32 19.92
N TRP A 248 -7.58 2.63 20.51
CA TRP A 248 -6.46 1.70 20.53
C TRP A 248 -6.53 0.84 21.80
N PRO A 249 -6.76 -0.48 21.70
CA PRO A 249 -6.93 -1.35 22.86
C PRO A 249 -5.61 -1.74 23.53
N ARG A 250 -4.52 -1.00 23.29
CA ARG A 250 -3.16 -1.28 23.79
C ARG A 250 -2.65 -2.65 23.38
N VAL A 251 -2.95 -3.05 22.14
CA VAL A 251 -2.41 -4.26 21.53
C VAL A 251 -1.77 -3.94 20.19
N TYR A 252 -0.83 -4.77 19.79
CA TYR A 252 -0.38 -4.90 18.42
C TYR A 252 -0.63 -6.33 17.95
N TYR A 253 -0.42 -6.57 16.66
CA TYR A 253 -0.61 -7.89 16.08
C TYR A 253 0.73 -8.59 15.86
N ARG A 254 0.73 -9.90 16.05
CA ARG A 254 1.81 -10.81 15.67
C ARG A 254 1.23 -11.89 14.78
N VAL A 255 2.01 -12.41 13.84
CA VAL A 255 1.66 -13.63 13.11
C VAL A 255 2.66 -14.73 13.43
N THR A 256 2.18 -15.95 13.64
CA THR A 256 2.99 -17.14 13.94
C THR A 256 2.55 -18.34 13.12
N ASN A 257 3.48 -19.23 12.79
CA ASN A 257 3.19 -20.55 12.23
C ASN A 257 3.35 -21.69 13.28
N GLY A 258 3.45 -21.33 14.56
CA GLY A 258 3.68 -22.24 15.68
C GLY A 258 5.15 -22.51 16.02
N THR A 259 6.09 -22.26 15.11
CA THR A 259 7.54 -22.42 15.36
C THR A 259 8.31 -21.10 15.27
N ALA A 260 7.85 -20.19 14.42
CA ALA A 260 8.39 -18.84 14.24
C ALA A 260 7.25 -17.82 14.36
N ALA A 261 7.64 -16.56 14.59
CA ALA A 261 6.69 -15.45 14.65
C ALA A 261 7.30 -14.17 14.07
N PHE A 262 6.43 -13.29 13.58
CA PHE A 262 6.78 -11.97 13.09
C PHE A 262 5.96 -10.90 13.82
N GLU A 263 6.65 -9.91 14.39
CA GLU A 263 6.07 -8.81 15.14
C GLU A 263 6.95 -7.54 15.10
N PRO A 264 6.37 -6.33 15.16
CA PRO A 264 4.93 -6.06 15.07
C PRO A 264 4.42 -6.22 13.63
N LEU A 265 3.21 -6.78 13.48
CA LEU A 265 2.53 -6.95 12.21
C LEU A 265 1.63 -5.74 11.92
N LEU A 266 1.77 -5.16 10.72
CA LEU A 266 0.79 -4.19 10.23
C LEU A 266 -0.48 -4.94 9.80
N ALA A 267 -1.50 -4.93 10.66
CA ALA A 267 -2.80 -5.52 10.37
C ALA A 267 -3.87 -4.44 10.25
N VAL A 268 -4.72 -4.55 9.23
CA VAL A 268 -5.85 -3.66 8.97
C VAL A 268 -7.13 -4.43 9.22
N ARG A 269 -8.11 -3.83 9.90
CA ARG A 269 -9.43 -4.43 10.06
C ARG A 269 -10.18 -4.33 8.74
N THR A 270 -10.43 -5.45 8.10
CA THR A 270 -11.33 -5.53 6.95
C THR A 270 -12.76 -5.49 7.51
N GLY A 271 -13.64 -4.67 6.95
CA GLY A 271 -15.02 -4.47 7.45
C GLY A 271 -15.92 -5.72 7.46
N GLY A 272 -15.34 -6.91 7.31
CA GLY A 272 -16.00 -8.20 7.23
C GLY A 272 -16.66 -8.44 5.88
N LEU A 273 -16.94 -9.71 5.60
CA LEU A 273 -18.03 -10.06 4.70
C LEU A 273 -19.30 -10.05 5.55
N SER A 274 -20.10 -8.99 5.50
CA SER A 274 -21.41 -8.98 6.15
C SER A 274 -22.29 -10.05 5.48
N GLU A 275 -22.87 -10.96 6.28
CA GLU A 275 -23.74 -12.05 5.79
C GLU A 275 -24.93 -11.57 4.95
N GLU A 276 -25.31 -10.29 5.01
CA GLU A 276 -26.41 -9.72 4.21
C GLU A 276 -26.19 -9.85 2.69
N ARG A 277 -24.94 -9.88 2.20
CA ARG A 277 -24.67 -9.97 0.75
C ARG A 277 -24.93 -11.36 0.16
N SER A 278 -24.91 -12.43 0.96
CA SER A 278 -25.15 -13.79 0.44
C SER A 278 -26.64 -14.10 0.26
N GLN A 279 -27.55 -13.38 0.94
CA GLN A 279 -28.99 -13.59 0.76
C GLN A 279 -29.52 -12.98 -0.55
N ASP A 280 -28.94 -11.88 -1.03
CA ASP A 280 -29.42 -11.21 -2.25
C ASP A 280 -29.18 -12.02 -3.54
N ARG A 281 -28.11 -12.83 -3.59
CA ARG A 281 -27.86 -13.73 -4.72
C ARG A 281 -28.80 -14.94 -4.78
N SER A 282 -29.38 -15.35 -3.64
CA SER A 282 -30.34 -16.46 -3.61
C SER A 282 -31.72 -16.11 -4.19
N ARG A 283 -32.04 -14.82 -4.33
CA ARG A 283 -33.32 -14.35 -4.91
C ARG A 283 -33.32 -14.17 -6.42
N GLN A 284 -32.16 -14.04 -7.06
CA GLN A 284 -32.08 -13.83 -8.53
C GLN A 284 -32.09 -15.12 -9.37
N GLY A 285 -32.17 -16.30 -8.75
CA GLY A 285 -32.07 -17.59 -9.46
C GLY A 285 -33.39 -18.31 -9.78
N SER A 286 -34.55 -17.66 -9.72
CA SER A 286 -35.86 -18.35 -9.87
C SER A 286 -36.79 -17.85 -10.99
N GLU A 287 -36.34 -16.97 -11.87
CA GLU A 287 -37.10 -16.54 -13.06
C GLU A 287 -36.26 -16.67 -14.33
N GLU A 288 -36.23 -17.87 -14.91
CA GLU A 288 -35.98 -18.16 -16.34
C GLU A 288 -36.27 -19.67 -16.48
N GLY A 289 -37.31 -20.12 -17.17
CA GLY A 289 -37.70 -19.72 -18.52
C GLY A 289 -37.54 -20.97 -19.37
N SER A 290 -38.57 -21.82 -19.36
CA SER A 290 -38.70 -23.01 -20.18
C SER A 290 -38.80 -22.64 -21.66
N GLU A 291 -37.85 -23.06 -22.49
CA GLU A 291 -38.08 -23.21 -23.92
C GLU A 291 -37.56 -24.55 -24.44
N ASP A 292 -38.44 -25.15 -25.23
CA ASP A 292 -38.49 -26.48 -25.79
C ASP A 292 -37.94 -26.41 -27.23
N GLY A 293 -37.19 -27.43 -27.71
CA GLY A 293 -36.67 -27.37 -29.09
C GLY A 293 -35.65 -28.43 -29.52
N SER A 294 -36.10 -29.68 -29.65
CA SER A 294 -35.77 -30.70 -30.67
C SER A 294 -34.43 -30.72 -31.45
N GLU A 295 -33.81 -31.91 -31.37
CA GLU A 295 -33.25 -32.78 -32.45
C GLU A 295 -32.21 -32.25 -33.45
N GLU A 296 -31.00 -32.84 -33.41
CA GLU A 296 -30.47 -33.58 -34.58
C GLU A 296 -29.37 -34.59 -34.17
N GLN A 297 -29.47 -35.78 -34.78
CA GLN A 297 -28.59 -36.94 -34.60
C GLN A 297 -27.30 -36.80 -35.41
N SER A 298 -26.17 -37.29 -34.88
CA SER A 298 -25.16 -37.96 -35.71
C SER A 298 -24.26 -38.88 -34.89
N ALA A 299 -24.18 -40.11 -35.37
CA ALA A 299 -23.45 -41.23 -34.83
C ALA A 299 -21.94 -41.15 -35.10
N MET A 300 -21.12 -41.65 -34.18
CA MET A 300 -19.87 -42.34 -34.53
C MET A 300 -19.51 -43.38 -33.46
N SER A 301 -19.19 -44.58 -33.95
CA SER A 301 -18.94 -45.83 -33.24
C SER A 301 -17.55 -45.89 -32.57
N PRO A 302 -17.30 -46.88 -31.68
CA PRO A 302 -16.15 -46.91 -30.79
C PRO A 302 -14.99 -47.74 -31.37
N SER A 303 -13.77 -47.45 -30.90
CA SER A 303 -12.61 -48.32 -31.07
C SER A 303 -12.04 -48.70 -29.70
N GLU A 304 -12.13 -50.00 -29.41
CA GLU A 304 -11.45 -50.72 -28.34
C GLU A 304 -9.92 -50.67 -28.53
N SER A 305 -9.15 -50.68 -27.43
CA SER A 305 -8.23 -51.80 -27.13
C SER A 305 -7.28 -51.53 -25.94
N HIS A 306 -7.18 -52.58 -25.11
CA HIS A 306 -6.03 -53.08 -24.36
C HIS A 306 -5.50 -52.37 -23.10
N GLU A 307 -5.87 -52.94 -21.95
CA GLU A 307 -4.99 -53.19 -20.80
C GLU A 307 -3.82 -54.14 -21.16
N PRO A 308 -2.74 -54.14 -20.36
CA PRO A 308 -2.53 -55.34 -19.57
C PRO A 308 -2.20 -55.08 -18.09
N SER A 309 -2.59 -56.10 -17.33
CA SER A 309 -2.53 -56.36 -15.90
C SER A 309 -1.14 -56.77 -15.39
N SER A 310 -0.86 -56.45 -14.12
CA SER A 310 0.13 -57.12 -13.23
C SER A 310 0.17 -56.42 -11.83
N PRO A 311 0.66 -57.06 -10.74
CA PRO A 311 -0.20 -57.81 -9.84
C PRO A 311 -0.20 -57.29 -8.39
N ALA A 312 -1.12 -57.88 -7.63
CA ALA A 312 -1.39 -57.67 -6.21
C ALA A 312 -0.17 -57.84 -5.28
N LEU A 313 -0.09 -56.94 -4.31
CA LEU A 313 0.55 -57.17 -3.01
C LEU A 313 -0.50 -56.99 -1.91
N GLN A 314 -0.81 -58.10 -1.25
CA GLN A 314 -1.42 -58.14 0.08
C GLN A 314 -0.39 -57.64 1.09
N GLU A 315 -0.79 -56.77 2.02
CA GLU A 315 -0.48 -56.96 3.44
C GLU A 315 -1.25 -55.99 4.37
N ALA A 316 -1.84 -56.61 5.41
CA ALA A 316 -2.10 -56.14 6.77
C ALA A 316 -2.86 -54.82 7.03
N SER A 317 -4.14 -54.96 7.38
CA SER A 317 -4.88 -54.03 8.24
C SER A 317 -4.44 -54.12 9.71
N PRO A 318 -4.40 -53.02 10.46
CA PRO A 318 -4.65 -53.03 11.90
C PRO A 318 -6.04 -52.48 12.21
N GLY A 319 -6.84 -53.28 12.92
CA GLY A 319 -8.14 -52.88 13.42
C GLY A 319 -8.01 -51.85 14.54
N TRP A 320 -8.73 -50.73 14.39
CA TRP A 320 -8.89 -49.73 15.45
C TRP A 320 -10.35 -49.68 15.88
N GLU A 321 -10.52 -49.74 17.20
CA GLU A 321 -11.75 -49.80 17.96
C GLU A 321 -12.68 -48.61 17.70
N SER A 322 -13.97 -48.91 17.59
CA SER A 322 -15.04 -47.92 17.64
C SER A 322 -15.08 -47.22 19.00
N GLN A 323 -14.61 -45.98 19.06
CA GLN A 323 -14.92 -45.06 20.14
C GLN A 323 -16.35 -44.53 19.97
N LYS A 324 -17.12 -44.63 21.06
CA LYS A 324 -18.42 -44.02 21.28
C LYS A 324 -18.39 -42.53 20.93
N THR A 325 -19.27 -42.13 20.02
CA THR A 325 -19.65 -40.74 19.77
C THR A 325 -20.55 -40.27 20.92
N ASP A 326 -20.03 -39.38 21.76
CA ASP A 326 -20.85 -38.57 22.65
C ASP A 326 -21.54 -37.46 21.83
N GLU A 327 -22.84 -37.28 22.05
CA GLU A 327 -23.64 -36.24 21.41
C GLU A 327 -23.12 -34.83 21.77
N PRO A 328 -23.03 -33.89 20.81
CA PRO A 328 -22.67 -32.52 21.11
C PRO A 328 -23.84 -31.79 21.80
N PRO A 329 -23.58 -30.98 22.83
CA PRO A 329 -24.60 -30.20 23.50
C PRO A 329 -25.23 -29.18 22.54
N SER A 330 -26.56 -29.22 22.48
CA SER A 330 -27.41 -28.32 21.73
C SER A 330 -27.31 -26.87 22.25
N GLY A 331 -27.06 -25.94 21.33
CA GLY A 331 -27.61 -24.58 21.40
C GLY A 331 -26.84 -23.56 22.21
N SER A 332 -25.69 -23.11 21.70
CA SER A 332 -25.38 -21.68 21.74
C SER A 332 -25.49 -21.15 20.31
N SER A 333 -26.25 -20.08 20.10
CA SER A 333 -26.21 -19.34 18.86
C SER A 333 -24.83 -18.69 18.77
N ALA A 334 -23.86 -19.43 18.22
CA ALA A 334 -22.55 -18.90 17.93
C ALA A 334 -22.75 -17.66 17.06
N SER A 335 -22.44 -16.49 17.62
CA SER A 335 -22.42 -15.23 16.90
C SER A 335 -21.64 -15.44 15.60
N SER A 336 -22.23 -15.10 14.46
CA SER A 336 -21.60 -15.20 13.15
C SER A 336 -20.25 -14.48 13.17
N GLN A 337 -19.16 -15.22 13.37
CA GLN A 337 -17.83 -14.66 13.37
C GLN A 337 -17.49 -14.28 11.93
N SER A 338 -17.07 -13.03 11.73
CA SER A 338 -16.60 -12.60 10.42
C SER A 338 -15.28 -13.32 10.10
N LEU A 339 -15.32 -14.21 9.10
CA LEU A 339 -14.17 -15.01 8.66
C LEU A 339 -13.04 -14.18 8.04
N LEU A 340 -13.30 -12.92 7.65
CA LEU A 340 -12.30 -12.02 7.07
C LEU A 340 -12.37 -10.67 7.80
N THR A 341 -11.95 -10.68 9.06
CA THR A 341 -11.97 -9.51 9.95
C THR A 341 -10.68 -8.70 9.87
N TYR A 342 -9.56 -9.34 9.58
CA TYR A 342 -8.27 -8.67 9.46
C TYR A 342 -7.58 -9.03 8.15
N SER A 343 -6.80 -8.10 7.61
CA SER A 343 -5.87 -8.35 6.52
C SER A 343 -4.47 -7.85 6.89
N ALA A 344 -3.44 -8.52 6.40
CA ALA A 344 -2.06 -8.07 6.51
C ALA A 344 -1.33 -8.18 5.16
N PRO A 345 -0.61 -7.13 4.72
CA PRO A 345 0.18 -7.18 3.49
C PRO A 345 1.41 -8.08 3.68
N CYS A 346 1.66 -8.93 2.70
CA CYS A 346 2.80 -9.85 2.69
C CYS A 346 3.33 -10.09 1.27
N LEU A 347 4.54 -10.60 1.16
CA LEU A 347 5.04 -11.24 -0.06
C LEU A 347 4.84 -12.75 0.05
N ALA A 348 4.35 -13.38 -1.01
CA ALA A 348 4.27 -14.83 -1.11
C ALA A 348 5.43 -15.36 -1.97
N LEU A 349 6.24 -16.22 -1.37
CA LEU A 349 7.18 -17.08 -2.08
C LEU A 349 6.44 -18.38 -2.38
N VAL A 350 5.95 -18.53 -3.61
CA VAL A 350 5.15 -19.71 -3.99
C VAL A 350 6.06 -20.93 -4.13
N GLU A 351 7.21 -20.77 -4.78
CA GLU A 351 8.22 -21.81 -4.96
C GLU A 351 9.60 -21.27 -4.56
N SER A 352 10.49 -22.14 -4.08
CA SER A 352 11.85 -21.75 -3.72
C SER A 352 12.58 -21.21 -4.96
N GLY A 353 12.91 -19.91 -4.94
CA GLY A 353 13.60 -19.21 -6.02
C GLY A 353 12.69 -18.54 -7.05
N SER A 354 11.36 -18.63 -6.90
CA SER A 354 10.44 -17.79 -7.68
C SER A 354 10.52 -16.34 -7.21
N GLU A 355 10.15 -15.40 -8.09
CA GLU A 355 9.97 -14.01 -7.68
C GLU A 355 8.83 -13.92 -6.65
N PRO A 356 8.98 -13.09 -5.60
CA PRO A 356 7.93 -12.87 -4.61
C PRO A 356 6.71 -12.17 -5.21
N LEU A 357 5.52 -12.65 -4.85
CA LEU A 357 4.25 -12.03 -5.24
C LEU A 357 3.71 -11.14 -4.12
N SER A 358 3.36 -9.89 -4.42
CA SER A 358 2.67 -9.01 -3.47
C SER A 358 1.24 -9.51 -3.23
N CYS A 359 0.91 -9.73 -1.95
CA CYS A 359 -0.33 -10.38 -1.52
C CYS A 359 -0.97 -9.71 -0.29
N LEU A 360 -2.24 -10.04 -0.07
CA LEU A 360 -2.99 -9.77 1.16
C LEU A 360 -3.39 -11.10 1.82
N ALA A 361 -2.94 -11.30 3.05
CA ALA A 361 -3.32 -12.42 3.90
C ALA A 361 -4.53 -12.04 4.76
N PHE A 362 -5.59 -12.83 4.73
CA PHE A 362 -6.84 -12.57 5.45
C PHE A 362 -7.03 -13.52 6.64
N PHE A 363 -7.43 -12.94 7.77
CA PHE A 363 -7.61 -13.62 9.04
C PHE A 363 -9.00 -13.38 9.63
N GLY A 364 -9.51 -14.38 10.33
CA GLY A 364 -10.75 -14.32 11.07
C GLY A 364 -10.61 -13.47 12.34
N GLU A 365 -11.73 -13.22 13.02
CA GLU A 365 -11.70 -12.57 14.34
C GLU A 365 -10.94 -13.40 15.39
N ASP A 366 -10.94 -14.72 15.22
CA ASP A 366 -10.17 -15.70 16.00
C ASP A 366 -8.67 -15.75 15.62
N GLY A 367 -8.27 -14.96 14.61
CA GLY A 367 -6.92 -14.89 14.08
C GLY A 367 -6.56 -16.04 13.15
N VAL A 368 -7.49 -16.91 12.77
CA VAL A 368 -7.21 -18.04 11.87
C VAL A 368 -7.03 -17.53 10.44
N PHE A 369 -6.02 -18.05 9.74
CA PHE A 369 -5.74 -17.71 8.35
C PHE A 369 -6.73 -18.37 7.38
N HIS A 370 -7.51 -17.54 6.66
CA HIS A 370 -8.61 -18.00 5.82
C HIS A 370 -8.41 -17.82 4.33
N ALA A 371 -7.62 -16.83 3.89
CA ALA A 371 -7.39 -16.61 2.47
C ALA A 371 -6.09 -15.86 2.19
N LEU A 372 -5.56 -16.04 0.99
CA LEU A 372 -4.47 -15.26 0.42
C LEU A 372 -4.85 -14.87 -1.00
N SER A 373 -4.78 -13.58 -1.31
CA SER A 373 -4.92 -13.10 -2.69
C SER A 373 -3.73 -12.25 -3.08
N ASP A 374 -3.36 -12.28 -4.36
CA ASP A 374 -2.41 -11.30 -4.89
C ASP A 374 -3.07 -9.93 -5.11
N MET A 375 -2.30 -8.94 -5.57
CA MET A 375 -2.80 -7.60 -5.86
C MET A 375 -3.74 -7.52 -7.07
N SER A 376 -3.80 -8.56 -7.91
CA SER A 376 -4.76 -8.66 -9.02
C SER A 376 -6.12 -9.20 -8.57
N GLY A 377 -6.21 -9.67 -7.32
CA GLY A 377 -7.38 -10.32 -6.76
C GLY A 377 -7.43 -11.84 -7.03
N GLN A 378 -6.39 -12.42 -7.62
CA GLN A 378 -6.29 -13.86 -7.79
C GLN A 378 -6.09 -14.52 -6.43
N LEU A 379 -6.96 -15.48 -6.10
CA LEU A 379 -6.84 -16.26 -4.87
C LEU A 379 -5.73 -17.31 -5.02
N LEU A 380 -4.73 -17.23 -4.15
CA LEU A 380 -3.65 -18.23 -4.01
C LEU A 380 -3.99 -19.28 -2.95
N TYR A 381 -4.80 -18.89 -1.96
CA TYR A 381 -5.33 -19.77 -0.93
C TYR A 381 -6.73 -19.37 -0.47
N GLN A 382 -7.57 -20.37 -0.19
CA GLN A 382 -8.87 -20.21 0.46
C GLN A 382 -9.12 -21.42 1.37
N SER A 383 -9.47 -21.16 2.63
CA SER A 383 -9.74 -22.22 3.61
C SER A 383 -11.07 -22.95 3.36
N ALA A 384 -11.19 -24.18 3.85
CA ALA A 384 -12.40 -25.00 3.68
C ALA A 384 -13.65 -24.36 4.29
N GLN A 385 -13.49 -23.69 5.44
CA GLN A 385 -14.57 -22.98 6.11
C GLN A 385 -15.09 -21.81 5.27
N LEU A 386 -14.18 -21.01 4.70
CA LEU A 386 -14.54 -19.89 3.82
C LEU A 386 -15.13 -20.38 2.49
N LEU A 387 -14.60 -21.47 1.91
CA LEU A 387 -15.17 -22.07 0.70
C LEU A 387 -16.59 -22.58 0.97
N LYS A 388 -16.81 -23.29 2.08
CA LYS A 388 -18.15 -23.80 2.43
C LYS A 388 -19.17 -22.65 2.56
N LEU A 389 -18.74 -21.48 3.02
CA LEU A 389 -19.61 -20.31 3.16
C LEU A 389 -19.93 -19.65 1.80
N THR A 390 -18.93 -19.60 0.90
CA THR A 390 -19.04 -18.89 -0.38
C THR A 390 -19.48 -19.77 -1.55
N SER A 391 -19.33 -21.10 -1.42
CA SER A 391 -19.60 -22.10 -2.46
C SER A 391 -19.89 -23.47 -1.79
N PRO A 392 -21.03 -23.62 -1.10
CA PRO A 392 -21.33 -24.78 -0.27
C PRO A 392 -21.37 -26.12 -1.05
N ASP A 393 -21.66 -26.08 -2.35
CA ASP A 393 -21.77 -27.25 -3.21
C ASP A 393 -20.42 -27.76 -3.73
N VAL A 394 -19.34 -27.00 -3.50
CA VAL A 394 -18.00 -27.35 -3.99
C VAL A 394 -17.26 -28.19 -2.94
N ALA A 395 -16.96 -29.43 -3.30
CA ALA A 395 -16.13 -30.30 -2.44
C ALA A 395 -14.70 -29.75 -2.32
N TYR A 396 -14.29 -29.42 -1.08
CA TYR A 396 -12.98 -28.78 -0.83
C TYR A 396 -11.79 -29.57 -1.38
N GLY A 397 -11.80 -30.91 -1.30
CA GLY A 397 -10.71 -31.73 -1.83
C GLY A 397 -10.56 -31.70 -3.36
N ARG A 398 -11.62 -31.34 -4.10
CA ARG A 398 -11.51 -31.04 -5.53
C ARG A 398 -10.94 -29.63 -5.72
N TYR A 399 -11.57 -28.65 -5.07
CA TYR A 399 -11.14 -27.25 -5.12
C TYR A 399 -9.65 -27.09 -4.81
N SER A 400 -9.18 -27.74 -3.74
CA SER A 400 -7.81 -27.62 -3.25
C SER A 400 -6.76 -28.10 -4.24
N ARG A 401 -7.09 -29.07 -5.09
CA ARG A 401 -6.16 -29.63 -6.10
C ARG A 401 -6.09 -28.79 -7.37
N GLU A 402 -7.17 -28.09 -7.68
CA GLU A 402 -7.32 -27.36 -8.95
C GLU A 402 -6.99 -25.88 -8.82
N ASN A 403 -7.15 -25.29 -7.64
CA ASN A 403 -7.14 -23.82 -7.47
C ASN A 403 -6.11 -23.29 -6.46
N LEU A 404 -5.49 -24.14 -5.65
CA LEU A 404 -4.51 -23.67 -4.66
C LEU A 404 -3.11 -23.70 -5.24
N THR A 405 -2.42 -22.56 -5.18
CA THR A 405 -1.06 -22.42 -5.68
C THR A 405 -0.02 -22.71 -4.59
N LEU A 406 -0.38 -22.52 -3.32
CA LEU A 406 0.55 -22.69 -2.19
C LEU A 406 0.85 -24.17 -1.93
N LYS A 407 2.14 -24.45 -1.69
CA LYS A 407 2.69 -25.78 -1.43
C LYS A 407 3.22 -25.87 0.00
N VAL A 408 2.94 -27.00 0.64
CA VAL A 408 3.35 -27.27 2.03
C VAL A 408 4.87 -27.37 2.08
N ASP A 409 5.48 -26.72 3.08
CA ASP A 409 6.94 -26.72 3.33
C ASP A 409 7.81 -26.12 2.21
N GLU A 410 7.20 -25.71 1.09
CA GLU A 410 7.86 -25.03 -0.04
C GLU A 410 7.48 -23.56 -0.11
N SER A 411 6.22 -23.23 0.17
CA SER A 411 5.75 -21.84 0.15
C SER A 411 6.00 -21.14 1.49
N ALA A 412 6.32 -19.86 1.43
CA ALA A 412 6.51 -19.02 2.61
C ALA A 412 5.87 -17.64 2.42
N LEU A 413 5.45 -17.04 3.53
CA LEU A 413 4.93 -15.67 3.55
C LEU A 413 5.90 -14.75 4.29
N ILE A 414 6.26 -13.64 3.67
CA ILE A 414 7.06 -12.57 4.27
C ILE A 414 6.12 -11.43 4.63
N PHE A 415 5.90 -11.22 5.93
CA PHE A 415 5.06 -10.14 6.41
C PHE A 415 5.84 -8.84 6.56
N HIS A 416 5.11 -7.73 6.61
CA HIS A 416 5.71 -6.41 6.76
C HIS A 416 5.31 -5.75 8.08
N SER A 417 6.26 -4.98 8.58
CA SER A 417 6.09 -4.01 9.66
C SER A 417 6.30 -2.62 9.06
N MET A 418 5.82 -1.58 9.75
CA MET A 418 6.02 -0.19 9.31
C MET A 418 6.88 0.55 10.32
N SER A 419 7.89 1.26 9.84
CA SER A 419 8.82 2.08 10.59
C SER A 419 8.74 3.51 10.09
N LEU A 420 8.69 4.50 10.97
CA LEU A 420 8.65 5.91 10.55
C LEU A 420 9.89 6.34 9.75
N ASP A 421 11.05 5.76 10.06
CA ASP A 421 12.31 6.17 9.46
C ASP A 421 12.64 5.38 8.18
N ARG A 422 12.09 4.17 8.05
CA ARG A 422 12.44 3.22 6.97
C ARG A 422 11.27 2.83 6.08
N GLY A 423 10.06 3.29 6.38
CA GLY A 423 8.84 2.84 5.70
C GLY A 423 8.54 1.36 6.00
N MET A 424 8.18 0.60 4.97
CA MET A 424 7.85 -0.81 5.09
C MET A 424 9.10 -1.67 5.27
N VAL A 425 9.14 -2.45 6.34
CA VAL A 425 10.25 -3.35 6.67
C VAL A 425 9.74 -4.79 6.60
N ALA A 426 10.27 -5.53 5.63
CA ALA A 426 9.98 -6.96 5.43
C ALA A 426 10.61 -7.80 6.55
N GLY A 427 9.89 -8.82 7.00
CA GLY A 427 10.34 -9.79 7.98
C GLY A 427 11.09 -10.98 7.38
N GLU A 428 11.40 -11.93 8.26
CA GLU A 428 11.86 -13.26 7.84
C GLU A 428 10.69 -14.08 7.27
N PRO A 429 10.92 -14.94 6.26
CA PRO A 429 9.89 -15.79 5.69
C PRO A 429 9.30 -16.77 6.72
N LEU A 430 7.97 -16.80 6.85
CA LEU A 430 7.24 -17.80 7.60
C LEU A 430 6.81 -18.94 6.67
N VAL A 431 7.54 -20.06 6.74
CA VAL A 431 7.22 -21.27 5.97
C VAL A 431 5.84 -21.79 6.35
N LEU A 432 5.01 -22.05 5.33
CA LEU A 432 3.67 -22.57 5.49
C LEU A 432 3.72 -24.08 5.77
N THR A 433 3.53 -24.43 7.04
CA THR A 433 3.44 -25.81 7.49
C THR A 433 1.99 -26.29 7.54
N ARG A 434 1.80 -27.60 7.39
CA ARG A 434 0.51 -28.32 7.25
C ARG A 434 -0.15 -28.12 5.89
N SER A 435 -1.01 -29.08 5.52
CA SER A 435 -1.74 -29.02 4.26
C SER A 435 -2.89 -28.03 4.29
N PRO A 436 -3.28 -27.45 3.13
CA PRO A 436 -4.50 -26.65 3.01
C PRO A 436 -5.77 -27.37 3.50
N ILE A 437 -5.78 -28.71 3.44
CA ILE A 437 -6.87 -29.56 3.93
C ILE A 437 -6.98 -29.48 5.46
N GLN A 438 -5.85 -29.37 6.15
CA GLN A 438 -5.77 -29.27 7.61
C GLN A 438 -5.70 -27.84 8.13
N HIS A 439 -5.86 -26.85 7.24
CA HIS A 439 -5.50 -25.44 7.45
C HIS A 439 -3.99 -25.25 7.70
N TYR A 440 -3.41 -24.26 7.04
CA TYR A 440 -2.06 -23.82 7.37
C TYR A 440 -2.00 -23.39 8.83
N ALA A 441 -0.90 -23.73 9.53
CA ALA A 441 -0.71 -23.42 10.95
C ALA A 441 -0.48 -21.91 11.25
N LEU A 442 -0.90 -21.03 10.34
CA LEU A 442 -0.68 -19.60 10.42
C LEU A 442 -1.79 -18.94 11.24
N LYS A 443 -1.40 -18.19 12.27
CA LYS A 443 -2.33 -17.53 13.19
C LYS A 443 -1.89 -16.11 13.48
N MET A 444 -2.84 -15.18 13.43
CA MET A 444 -2.69 -13.82 13.93
C MET A 444 -3.09 -13.76 15.40
N GLU A 445 -2.26 -13.12 16.21
CA GLU A 445 -2.44 -13.01 17.66
C GLU A 445 -2.38 -11.55 18.09
N LYS A 446 -3.24 -11.18 19.04
CA LYS A 446 -3.17 -9.88 19.71
C LYS A 446 -2.16 -9.98 20.84
N VAL A 447 -1.13 -9.15 20.80
CA VAL A 447 -0.09 -9.07 21.83
C VAL A 447 -0.25 -7.76 22.58
N PRO A 448 -0.27 -7.77 23.93
CA PRO A 448 -0.27 -6.53 24.70
C PRO A 448 0.92 -5.67 24.33
N ALA A 449 0.69 -4.37 24.09
CA ALA A 449 1.75 -3.41 23.85
C ALA A 449 2.54 -3.19 25.16
N GLY A 450 3.66 -3.89 25.29
CA GLY A 450 4.62 -3.71 26.39
C GLY A 450 5.59 -2.59 26.04
N GLY A 451 5.51 -1.47 26.76
CA GLY A 451 6.36 -0.30 26.55
C GLY A 451 5.96 0.78 27.55
N GLU A 452 6.91 1.62 27.97
CA GLU A 452 6.61 2.73 28.88
C GLU A 452 6.03 3.92 28.10
N ASP A 453 6.51 4.19 26.89
CA ASP A 453 6.19 5.40 26.13
C ASP A 453 5.73 5.11 24.68
N PHE A 454 4.64 5.74 24.28
CA PHE A 454 4.11 5.67 22.91
C PHE A 454 4.00 7.07 22.31
N THR A 455 4.22 7.16 21.02
CA THR A 455 3.94 8.37 20.22
C THR A 455 2.76 8.08 19.31
N PHE A 456 1.87 9.05 19.17
CA PHE A 456 0.74 8.95 18.26
C PHE A 456 0.91 9.98 17.14
N ILE A 457 0.60 9.56 15.92
CA ILE A 457 0.58 10.42 14.75
C ILE A 457 -0.79 10.32 14.14
N LEU A 458 -1.49 11.45 14.10
CA LEU A 458 -2.75 11.62 13.38
C LEU A 458 -2.48 12.37 12.09
N GLU A 459 -2.90 11.80 10.97
CA GLU A 459 -2.85 12.41 9.65
C GLU A 459 -4.27 12.59 9.15
N VAL A 460 -4.65 13.82 8.83
CA VAL A 460 -5.94 14.17 8.23
C VAL A 460 -5.68 14.76 6.87
N VAL A 461 -6.38 14.27 5.85
CA VAL A 461 -6.25 14.68 4.45
C VAL A 461 -7.59 15.24 3.97
N ASP A 462 -7.53 16.27 3.14
CA ASP A 462 -8.66 16.91 2.47
C ASP A 462 -8.78 16.41 1.01
N ARG A 463 -9.69 16.95 0.19
CA ARG A 463 -9.78 16.52 -1.23
C ARG A 463 -8.74 17.21 -2.10
N GLY A 464 -8.25 18.39 -1.70
CA GLY A 464 -7.11 19.08 -2.30
C GLY A 464 -5.77 18.34 -2.14
N GLY A 465 -5.72 17.30 -1.30
CA GLY A 465 -4.52 16.58 -0.90
C GLY A 465 -3.66 17.36 0.10
N ASN A 466 -4.17 18.46 0.65
CA ASN A 466 -3.58 19.04 1.83
C ASN A 466 -3.73 18.05 2.96
N HIS A 467 -2.70 17.95 3.78
CA HIS A 467 -2.74 17.12 4.96
C HIS A 467 -2.17 17.86 6.16
N VAL A 468 -2.76 17.58 7.32
CA VAL A 468 -2.21 18.00 8.61
C VAL A 468 -1.81 16.77 9.38
N ARG A 469 -0.56 16.82 9.85
CA ARG A 469 0.06 15.80 10.69
C ARG A 469 0.22 16.32 12.10
N GLN A 470 -0.55 15.76 13.03
CA GLN A 470 -0.43 16.08 14.45
C GLN A 470 0.26 14.92 15.18
N THR A 471 1.39 15.24 15.82
CA THR A 471 2.15 14.30 16.64
C THR A 471 1.90 14.59 18.11
N SER A 472 1.56 13.56 18.89
CA SER A 472 1.47 13.71 20.35
C SER A 472 2.85 13.79 20.98
N GLU A 473 2.94 14.35 22.19
CA GLU A 473 4.07 14.06 23.07
C GLU A 473 4.07 12.56 23.45
N ALA A 474 5.22 12.08 23.91
CA ALA A 474 5.34 10.71 24.42
C ALA A 474 4.35 10.52 25.58
N PHE A 475 3.48 9.53 25.46
CA PHE A 475 2.43 9.26 26.43
C PHE A 475 2.81 8.05 27.29
N PRO A 476 3.07 8.24 28.59
CA PRO A 476 3.37 7.13 29.48
C PRO A 476 2.10 6.35 29.80
N LEU A 477 2.13 5.02 29.68
CA LEU A 477 0.96 4.16 29.99
C LEU A 477 0.83 3.74 31.46
N SER A 478 1.62 4.33 32.36
CA SER A 478 1.73 3.97 33.80
C SER A 478 0.45 4.11 34.59
#